data_AF-A0AAV9KRI9-F1
#
_entry.id   AF-A0AAV9KRI9-F1
#
_cell.length_a   1.000
_cell.length_b   1.000
_cell.length_c   1.000
_cell.angle_alpha   90.00
_cell.angle_beta   90.00
_cell.angle_gamma   90.00
#
_symmetry.space_group_name_H-M   'P 1'
#
loop_
_entity.id
_entity.type
_entity.pdbx_description
1 polymer ?
#
loop_
_entity_poly.entity_id
_entity_poly.type
_entity_poly.pdbx_seq_one_letter_code
_entity_poly.pdbx_strand_id
1 'polypeptide(L)'
;MTTFTNPTTLFHPKIKITKTHHTQCKTLPKIQSNLSTDEQNFSCRRKLIATFLATPLTLGLQFTPLALAENWGVRSFLREHFFEPGLSPEDAVARIRQTADGLHSIKEMLETNSWRYVLFYIRLKSAYLKQDMKNALSRVPESRKESYIKTANELTDNMAEFDYYIRTPKVYESRVFYEKTLKSIDELVGLLA
;
A
#
# COMPACT_ATOMS: atom_id res chain seq x y z
N MET A 1 -46.67 -34.09 -45.56
CA MET A 1 -45.34 -33.47 -45.38
C MET A 1 -45.46 -32.02 -45.77
N THR A 2 -45.70 -31.13 -44.81
CA THR A 2 -45.93 -29.70 -45.05
C THR A 2 -44.69 -28.92 -44.62
N THR A 3 -44.04 -28.33 -45.61
CA THR A 3 -42.77 -27.60 -45.53
C THR A 3 -43.01 -26.24 -44.86
N PHE A 4 -42.40 -26.01 -43.69
CA PHE A 4 -42.34 -24.70 -43.05
C PHE A 4 -41.17 -23.90 -43.61
N THR A 5 -41.44 -22.76 -44.24
CA THR A 5 -40.45 -21.78 -44.67
C THR A 5 -40.42 -20.61 -43.69
N ASN A 6 -39.33 -20.51 -42.92
CA ASN A 6 -39.05 -19.35 -42.06
C ASN A 6 -38.36 -18.25 -42.88
N PRO A 7 -38.82 -16.99 -42.89
CA PRO A 7 -38.03 -15.89 -43.39
C PRO A 7 -37.14 -15.32 -42.28
N THR A 8 -35.84 -15.59 -42.36
CA THR A 8 -34.79 -14.98 -41.53
C THR A 8 -34.59 -13.52 -41.96
N THR A 9 -35.19 -12.57 -41.25
CA THR A 9 -34.94 -11.14 -41.45
C THR A 9 -33.63 -10.75 -40.76
N LEU A 10 -32.57 -10.56 -41.56
CA LEU A 10 -31.30 -9.96 -41.14
C LEU A 10 -31.49 -8.47 -40.82
N PHE A 11 -31.57 -8.15 -39.53
CA PHE A 11 -31.46 -6.77 -39.07
C PHE A 11 -29.98 -6.35 -39.07
N HIS A 12 -29.57 -5.57 -40.07
CA HIS A 12 -28.31 -4.84 -40.05
C HIS A 12 -28.50 -3.48 -39.33
N PRO A 13 -27.89 -3.25 -38.15
CA PRO A 13 -27.85 -1.92 -37.57
C PRO A 13 -26.81 -1.07 -38.31
N LYS A 14 -27.26 -0.13 -39.15
CA LYS A 14 -26.43 0.97 -39.66
C LYS A 14 -26.17 1.97 -38.51
N ILE A 15 -25.06 1.79 -37.80
CA ILE A 15 -24.57 2.80 -36.86
C ILE A 15 -23.96 3.94 -37.69
N LYS A 16 -24.69 5.05 -37.81
CA LYS A 16 -24.14 6.32 -38.30
C LYS A 16 -23.38 6.99 -37.16
N ILE A 17 -22.05 6.96 -37.21
CA ILE A 17 -21.21 7.75 -36.31
C ILE A 17 -21.17 9.19 -36.85
N THR A 18 -22.01 10.06 -36.30
CA THR A 18 -21.86 11.51 -36.44
C THR A 18 -20.80 11.98 -35.42
N LYS A 19 -19.60 12.30 -35.90
CA LYS A 19 -18.59 13.01 -35.10
C LYS A 19 -18.88 14.50 -35.20
N THR A 20 -19.35 15.10 -34.13
CA THR A 20 -19.17 16.54 -33.84
C THR A 20 -19.64 16.80 -32.42
N HIS A 21 -18.71 16.95 -31.48
CA HIS A 21 -18.89 17.87 -30.35
C HIS A 21 -17.52 18.39 -29.93
N HIS A 22 -17.36 19.70 -30.08
CA HIS A 22 -16.34 20.50 -29.43
C HIS A 22 -16.44 20.34 -27.92
N THR A 23 -15.36 19.92 -27.27
CA THR A 23 -15.16 20.17 -25.85
C THR A 23 -13.78 20.76 -25.64
N GLN A 24 -13.79 22.01 -25.19
CA GLN A 24 -12.63 22.79 -24.79
C GLN A 24 -11.69 22.00 -23.88
N CYS A 25 -10.42 21.99 -24.27
CA CYS A 25 -9.31 21.56 -23.42
C CYS A 25 -9.16 22.58 -22.27
N LYS A 26 -9.64 22.25 -21.07
CA LYS A 26 -9.22 22.97 -19.86
C LYS A 26 -7.91 22.35 -19.40
N THR A 27 -6.80 22.99 -19.77
CA THR A 27 -5.47 22.71 -19.22
C THR A 27 -5.47 23.02 -17.72
N LEU A 28 -5.12 22.04 -16.90
CA LEU A 28 -4.85 22.23 -15.47
C LEU A 28 -3.67 23.21 -15.29
N PRO A 29 -3.69 24.10 -14.29
CA PRO A 29 -2.58 25.00 -14.04
C PRO A 29 -1.37 24.19 -13.56
N LYS A 30 -0.27 24.33 -14.30
CA LYS A 30 1.04 23.81 -13.96
C LYS A 30 1.62 24.69 -12.86
N ILE A 31 1.71 24.17 -11.63
CA ILE A 31 2.47 24.82 -10.56
C ILE A 31 3.94 24.65 -10.88
N GLN A 32 4.58 25.72 -11.35
CA GLN A 32 6.03 25.83 -11.51
C GLN A 32 6.59 26.63 -10.32
N SER A 33 7.45 25.98 -9.52
CA SER A 33 8.32 26.66 -8.57
C SER A 33 9.47 27.32 -9.34
N ASN A 34 9.39 28.62 -9.56
CA ASN A 34 10.53 29.39 -10.03
C ASN A 34 11.46 29.67 -8.84
N LEU A 35 12.49 28.83 -8.69
CA LEU A 35 13.66 29.10 -7.88
C LEU A 35 14.83 29.35 -8.83
N SER A 36 15.21 30.62 -8.96
CA SER A 36 16.48 31.17 -9.52
C SER A 36 16.24 32.68 -9.66
N THR A 37 17.12 33.60 -9.29
CA THR A 37 18.49 33.59 -8.78
C THR A 37 18.70 35.02 -8.25
N ASP A 38 19.36 35.22 -7.11
CA ASP A 38 20.43 36.21 -7.03
C ASP A 38 21.19 36.12 -5.70
N GLU A 39 22.33 35.45 -5.79
CA GLU A 39 23.48 35.67 -4.94
C GLU A 39 24.11 37.01 -5.33
N GLN A 40 23.91 38.06 -4.52
CA GLN A 40 24.85 39.17 -4.45
C GLN A 40 25.01 39.64 -3.00
N ASN A 41 26.13 39.20 -2.41
CA ASN A 41 26.73 39.78 -1.23
C ASN A 41 27.11 41.25 -1.48
N PHE A 42 26.47 42.21 -0.81
CA PHE A 42 27.11 43.48 -0.44
C PHE A 42 26.60 44.00 0.91
N SER A 43 27.57 44.50 1.65
CA SER A 43 27.58 44.88 3.06
C SER A 43 26.68 46.09 3.41
N CYS A 44 26.16 46.04 4.64
CA CYS A 44 25.95 47.18 5.55
C CYS A 44 24.87 48.24 5.23
N ARG A 45 23.86 48.26 6.12
CA ARG A 45 23.40 49.40 6.97
C ARG A 45 21.88 49.49 7.04
N ARG A 46 21.25 48.69 7.89
CA ARG A 46 19.97 49.07 8.51
C ARG A 46 20.02 48.72 10.00
N LYS A 47 20.22 49.76 10.81
CA LYS A 47 20.05 49.73 12.25
C LYS A 47 18.58 49.40 12.54
N LEU A 48 18.32 48.22 13.10
CA LEU A 48 17.11 47.99 13.87
C LEU A 48 17.55 47.81 15.31
N ILE A 49 17.30 48.86 16.10
CA ILE A 49 17.41 48.86 17.54
C ILE A 49 16.26 47.96 18.03
N ALA A 50 16.57 46.73 18.43
CA ALA A 50 15.66 45.88 19.18
C ALA A 50 16.03 46.01 20.66
N THR A 51 15.19 46.72 21.39
CA THR A 51 15.29 46.94 22.83
C THR A 51 15.16 45.61 23.57
N PHE A 52 16.13 45.32 24.43
CA PHE A 52 16.14 44.15 25.31
C PHE A 52 14.99 44.21 26.32
N LEU A 53 14.25 43.11 26.46
CA LEU A 53 13.68 42.68 27.74
C LEU A 53 14.03 41.21 27.93
N ALA A 54 14.96 40.99 28.85
CA ALA A 54 15.43 39.69 29.29
C ALA A 54 14.51 39.14 30.39
N THR A 55 14.01 37.93 30.20
CA THR A 55 13.59 37.03 31.28
C THR A 55 13.97 35.59 30.89
N PRO A 56 14.77 34.86 31.70
CA PRO A 56 15.32 33.56 31.32
C PRO A 56 14.39 32.42 31.76
N LEU A 57 14.01 31.54 30.83
CA LEU A 57 13.50 30.19 31.16
C LEU A 57 14.28 29.14 30.35
N THR A 58 15.23 28.54 31.06
CA THR A 58 15.44 27.09 31.19
C THR A 58 15.08 26.19 30.01
N LEU A 59 16.13 25.56 29.47
CA LEU A 59 16.19 24.11 29.17
C LEU A 59 14.97 23.48 28.51
N GLY A 60 15.04 23.35 27.20
CA GLY A 60 14.09 22.55 26.42
C GLY A 60 14.46 22.48 24.96
N LEU A 61 15.73 22.19 24.64
CA LEU A 61 16.03 21.56 23.35
C LEU A 61 15.34 20.18 23.41
N GLN A 62 14.08 20.14 23.01
CA GLN A 62 13.46 18.91 22.54
C GLN A 62 14.29 18.48 21.34
N PHE A 63 15.28 17.63 21.61
CA PHE A 63 15.82 16.74 20.61
C PHE A 63 14.61 15.99 20.05
N THR A 64 14.07 16.47 18.93
CA THR A 64 13.38 15.57 18.01
C THR A 64 14.35 14.42 17.79
N PRO A 65 14.02 13.17 18.17
CA PRO A 65 14.91 12.07 17.86
C PRO A 65 15.08 12.09 16.35
N LEU A 66 16.31 12.37 15.91
CA LEU A 66 16.68 12.24 14.51
C LEU A 66 16.30 10.82 14.14
N ALA A 67 15.35 10.66 13.22
CA ALA A 67 14.82 9.37 12.83
C ALA A 67 15.97 8.52 12.29
N LEU A 68 16.56 7.72 13.16
CA LEU A 68 17.62 6.80 12.85
C LEU A 68 16.97 5.77 11.94
N ALA A 69 17.44 5.68 10.69
CA ALA A 69 16.99 4.65 9.78
C ALA A 69 17.37 3.30 10.39
N GLU A 70 16.39 2.63 11.01
CA GLU A 70 16.62 1.32 11.61
C GLU A 70 16.96 0.32 10.49
N ASN A 71 18.12 -0.34 10.59
CA ASN A 71 18.69 -1.23 9.56
C ASN A 71 18.12 -2.65 9.61
N TRP A 72 16.84 -2.79 9.93
CA TRP A 72 16.15 -4.08 9.87
C TRP A 72 15.23 -4.02 8.64
N GLY A 73 15.61 -4.76 7.60
CA GLY A 73 15.04 -4.59 6.27
C GLY A 73 13.55 -4.91 6.20
N VAL A 74 12.77 -3.94 5.70
CA VAL A 74 11.49 -4.13 4.97
C VAL A 74 11.33 -3.09 3.83
N ARG A 75 12.44 -2.43 3.46
CA ARG A 75 12.63 -1.35 2.47
C ARG A 75 11.69 -0.12 2.60
N SER A 76 12.12 0.71 3.55
CA SER A 76 11.98 2.18 3.66
C SER A 76 10.58 2.76 3.78
N PHE A 77 10.12 2.84 5.03
CA PHE A 77 8.97 3.62 5.51
C PHE A 77 8.89 5.07 4.98
N LEU A 78 10.00 5.67 4.56
CA LEU A 78 10.03 7.07 4.09
C LEU A 78 9.41 7.29 2.69
N ARG A 79 9.15 6.23 1.90
CA ARG A 79 8.53 6.36 0.57
C ARG A 79 7.02 6.19 0.57
N GLU A 80 6.44 5.66 1.65
CA GLU A 80 5.00 5.39 1.78
C GLU A 80 4.35 6.53 2.58
N HIS A 81 3.73 7.48 1.86
CA HIS A 81 2.92 8.56 2.44
C HIS A 81 1.60 8.02 3.03
N PHE A 82 1.67 7.16 4.04
CA PHE A 82 0.48 6.74 4.79
C PHE A 82 0.66 7.10 6.26
N PHE A 83 -0.17 8.02 6.72
CA PHE A 83 -0.38 8.26 8.14
C PHE A 83 -1.19 7.10 8.71
N GLU A 84 -0.55 5.96 8.95
CA GLU A 84 -1.17 4.94 9.77
C GLU A 84 -1.07 5.36 11.24
N PRO A 85 -2.18 5.38 12.00
CA PRO A 85 -2.12 5.58 13.43
C PRO A 85 -1.30 4.45 14.07
N GLY A 86 -0.52 4.78 15.10
CA GLY A 86 0.15 3.77 15.91
C GLY A 86 -0.89 2.87 16.55
N LEU A 87 -1.05 1.66 16.00
CA LEU A 87 -1.98 0.66 16.50
C LEU A 87 -1.39 -0.06 17.72
N SER A 88 -2.20 -0.38 18.72
CA SER A 88 -1.77 -1.19 19.85
C SER A 88 -1.25 -2.55 19.36
N PRO A 89 -0.22 -3.15 20.00
CA PRO A 89 0.25 -4.48 19.64
C PRO A 89 -0.85 -5.55 19.66
N GLU A 90 -1.86 -5.40 20.53
CA GLU A 90 -2.99 -6.34 20.62
C GLU A 90 -3.94 -6.21 19.43
N ASP A 91 -4.26 -4.98 19.06
CA ASP A 91 -5.11 -4.66 17.92
C ASP A 91 -4.44 -5.05 16.59
N ALA A 92 -3.12 -4.91 16.50
CA ALA A 92 -2.33 -5.37 15.36
C ALA A 92 -2.45 -6.90 15.17
N VAL A 93 -2.37 -7.67 16.26
CA VAL A 93 -2.59 -9.13 16.22
C VAL A 93 -4.03 -9.46 15.79
N ALA A 94 -5.03 -8.72 16.28
CA ALA A 94 -6.41 -8.90 15.84
C ALA A 94 -6.59 -8.62 14.34
N ARG A 95 -5.96 -7.56 13.82
CA ARG A 95 -5.98 -7.19 12.40
C ARG A 95 -5.26 -8.23 11.52
N ILE A 96 -4.17 -8.84 12.01
CA ILE A 96 -3.50 -9.97 11.35
C ILE A 96 -4.44 -11.17 11.24
N ARG A 97 -5.15 -11.53 12.33
CA ARG A 97 -6.13 -12.64 12.31
C ARG A 97 -7.26 -12.38 11.32
N GLN A 98 -7.81 -11.18 11.32
CA GLN A 98 -8.82 -10.77 10.34
C GLN A 98 -8.28 -10.86 8.89
N THR A 99 -7.01 -10.54 8.69
CA THR A 99 -6.36 -10.67 7.38
C THR A 99 -6.22 -12.13 6.96
N ALA A 100 -5.88 -13.02 7.89
CA ALA A 100 -5.85 -14.48 7.66
C ALA A 100 -7.24 -15.01 7.28
N ASP A 101 -8.28 -14.72 8.07
CA ASP A 101 -9.66 -15.12 7.77
C ASP A 101 -10.11 -14.61 6.40
N GLY A 102 -9.78 -13.35 6.12
CA GLY A 102 -10.10 -12.74 4.84
C GLY A 102 -9.34 -13.35 3.67
N LEU A 103 -8.08 -13.78 3.85
CA LEU A 103 -7.34 -14.53 2.82
C LEU A 103 -7.98 -15.90 2.55
N HIS A 104 -8.47 -16.60 3.57
CA HIS A 104 -9.23 -17.84 3.36
C HIS A 104 -10.54 -17.60 2.57
N SER A 105 -11.21 -16.46 2.82
CA SER A 105 -12.47 -16.12 2.15
C SER A 105 -12.34 -15.83 0.65
N ILE A 106 -11.17 -15.36 0.18
CA ILE A 106 -10.99 -15.02 -1.24
C ILE A 106 -10.72 -16.24 -2.13
N LYS A 107 -10.66 -17.45 -1.56
CA LYS A 107 -10.44 -18.69 -2.32
C LYS A 107 -11.41 -18.81 -3.50
N GLU A 108 -12.69 -18.61 -3.26
CA GLU A 108 -13.73 -18.70 -4.29
C GLU A 108 -13.54 -17.67 -5.42
N MET A 109 -13.06 -16.47 -5.08
CA MET A 109 -12.76 -15.44 -6.07
C MET A 109 -11.55 -15.82 -6.93
N LEU A 110 -10.59 -16.54 -6.37
CA LEU A 110 -9.47 -17.09 -7.11
C LEU A 110 -9.94 -18.19 -8.07
N GLU A 111 -10.79 -19.11 -7.62
CA GLU A 111 -11.36 -20.20 -8.45
C GLU A 111 -12.19 -19.67 -9.63
N THR A 112 -12.98 -18.62 -9.39
CA THR A 112 -13.79 -17.96 -10.41
C THR A 112 -12.99 -17.03 -11.33
N ASN A 113 -11.67 -16.97 -11.19
CA ASN A 113 -10.76 -16.12 -11.97
C ASN A 113 -11.10 -14.63 -11.86
N SER A 114 -11.58 -14.19 -10.69
CA SER A 114 -11.93 -12.80 -10.38
C SER A 114 -10.69 -11.93 -10.09
N TRP A 115 -9.70 -11.97 -10.99
CA TRP A 115 -8.33 -11.45 -10.78
C TRP A 115 -8.26 -10.02 -10.28
N ARG A 116 -9.09 -9.12 -10.84
CA ARG A 116 -9.06 -7.71 -10.45
C ARG A 116 -9.43 -7.52 -8.99
N TYR A 117 -10.45 -8.23 -8.53
CA TYR A 117 -10.90 -8.14 -7.13
C TYR A 117 -9.86 -8.74 -6.17
N VAL A 118 -9.30 -9.89 -6.54
CA VAL A 118 -8.22 -10.52 -5.77
C VAL A 118 -7.00 -9.60 -5.66
N LEU A 119 -6.59 -8.97 -6.76
CA LEU A 119 -5.49 -8.01 -6.80
C LEU A 119 -5.72 -6.81 -5.86
N PHE A 120 -6.90 -6.20 -5.93
CA PHE A 120 -7.24 -5.07 -5.05
C PHE A 120 -7.25 -5.49 -3.58
N TYR A 121 -7.81 -6.65 -3.29
CA TYR A 121 -7.89 -7.19 -1.94
C TYR A 121 -6.50 -7.38 -1.32
N ILE A 122 -5.60 -8.06 -2.03
CA ILE A 122 -4.25 -8.38 -1.55
C ILE A 122 -3.45 -7.09 -1.32
N ARG A 123 -3.51 -6.14 -2.27
CA ARG A 123 -2.78 -4.86 -2.13
C ARG A 123 -3.26 -4.03 -0.95
N LEU A 124 -4.58 -4.03 -0.71
CA LEU A 124 -5.15 -3.33 0.44
C LEU A 124 -4.68 -3.96 1.76
N LYS A 125 -4.65 -5.29 1.84
CA LYS A 125 -4.20 -5.99 3.05
C LYS A 125 -2.70 -5.93 3.25
N SER A 126 -1.91 -6.08 2.19
CA SER A 126 -0.43 -6.03 2.25
C SER A 126 0.08 -4.66 2.68
N ALA A 127 -0.63 -3.58 2.33
CA ALA A 127 -0.23 -2.22 2.68
C ALA A 127 -0.09 -2.01 4.20
N TYR A 128 -0.96 -2.67 4.99
CA TYR A 128 -1.00 -2.51 6.45
C TYR A 128 -0.33 -3.66 7.21
N LEU A 129 -0.30 -4.86 6.61
CA LEU A 129 0.20 -6.08 7.24
C LEU A 129 1.65 -5.95 7.74
N LYS A 130 2.49 -5.25 6.98
CA LYS A 130 3.89 -5.01 7.33
C LYS A 130 4.06 -4.25 8.64
N GLN A 131 3.26 -3.19 8.83
CA GLN A 131 3.29 -2.41 10.07
C GLN A 131 2.69 -3.20 11.22
N ASP A 132 1.63 -3.97 10.97
CA ASP A 132 1.05 -4.87 11.97
C ASP A 132 2.06 -5.89 12.48
N MET A 133 2.83 -6.52 11.59
CA MET A 133 3.85 -7.48 11.98
C MET A 133 4.96 -6.82 12.82
N LYS A 134 5.35 -5.59 12.50
CA LYS A 134 6.30 -4.83 13.32
C LYS A 134 5.75 -4.58 14.72
N ASN A 135 4.50 -4.16 14.82
CA ASN A 135 3.88 -3.85 16.11
C ASN A 135 3.64 -5.13 16.94
N ALA A 136 3.22 -6.21 16.30
CA ALA A 136 3.01 -7.50 16.95
C ALA A 136 4.30 -8.12 17.49
N LEU A 137 5.47 -7.80 16.92
CA LEU A 137 6.77 -8.28 17.38
C LEU A 137 7.04 -7.96 18.86
N SER A 138 6.49 -6.87 19.40
CA SER A 138 6.66 -6.51 20.82
C SER A 138 6.01 -7.51 21.79
N ARG A 139 5.07 -8.33 21.31
CA ARG A 139 4.37 -9.35 22.11
C ARG A 139 5.05 -10.73 22.04
N VAL A 140 5.91 -10.94 21.05
CA VAL A 140 6.57 -12.23 20.83
C VAL A 140 7.73 -12.40 21.82
N PRO A 141 7.82 -13.54 22.55
CA PRO A 141 8.93 -13.80 23.46
C PRO A 141 10.25 -13.98 22.69
N GLU A 142 11.39 -13.62 23.31
CA GLU A 142 12.70 -13.62 22.65
C GLU A 142 13.05 -14.94 21.96
N SER A 143 12.69 -16.07 22.57
CA SER A 143 12.95 -17.41 22.03
C SER A 143 12.25 -17.70 20.70
N ARG A 144 11.18 -16.98 20.36
CA ARG A 144 10.39 -17.16 19.13
C ARG A 144 10.51 -15.99 18.15
N LYS A 145 11.31 -14.96 18.48
CA LYS A 145 11.44 -13.78 17.60
C LYS A 145 12.10 -14.12 16.27
N GLU A 146 13.12 -14.96 16.27
CA GLU A 146 13.80 -15.36 15.03
C GLU A 146 12.86 -16.14 14.09
N SER A 147 12.10 -17.10 14.63
CA SER A 147 11.11 -17.83 13.84
C SER A 147 10.03 -16.89 13.30
N TYR A 148 9.53 -15.97 14.14
CA TYR A 148 8.55 -14.98 13.72
C TYR A 148 9.05 -14.09 12.57
N ILE A 149 10.27 -13.56 12.70
CA ILE A 149 10.88 -12.70 11.66
C ILE A 149 11.05 -13.47 10.36
N LYS A 150 11.49 -14.74 10.43
CA LYS A 150 11.62 -15.60 9.25
C LYS A 150 10.28 -15.80 8.55
N THR A 151 9.24 -16.19 9.29
CA THR A 151 7.91 -16.43 8.74
C THR A 151 7.29 -15.13 8.20
N ALA A 152 7.51 -13.99 8.86
CA ALA A 152 7.03 -12.68 8.40
C ALA A 152 7.68 -12.24 7.07
N ASN A 153 8.98 -12.48 6.91
CA ASN A 153 9.68 -12.22 5.65
C ASN A 153 9.17 -13.14 4.54
N GLU A 154 9.03 -14.43 4.82
CA GLU A 154 8.48 -15.41 3.87
C GLU A 154 7.05 -15.05 3.44
N LEU A 155 6.20 -14.61 4.36
CA LEU A 155 4.85 -14.12 4.06
C LEU A 155 4.88 -12.90 3.14
N THR A 156 5.77 -11.93 3.41
CA THR A 156 5.91 -10.72 2.60
C THR A 156 6.36 -11.05 1.17
N ASP A 157 7.33 -11.95 1.04
CA ASP A 157 7.85 -12.41 -0.25
C ASP A 157 6.78 -13.18 -1.03
N ASN A 158 6.07 -14.10 -0.37
CA ASN A 158 4.96 -14.86 -0.97
C ASN A 158 3.83 -13.95 -1.44
N MET A 159 3.47 -12.92 -0.67
CA MET A 159 2.45 -11.94 -1.07
C MET A 159 2.89 -11.10 -2.28
N ALA A 160 4.17 -10.73 -2.35
CA ALA A 160 4.72 -9.98 -3.48
C ALA A 160 4.72 -10.81 -4.79
N GLU A 161 5.14 -12.08 -4.71
CA GLU A 161 5.06 -13.02 -5.82
C GLU A 161 3.60 -13.28 -6.22
N PHE A 162 2.71 -13.44 -5.24
CA PHE A 162 1.29 -13.64 -5.51
C PHE A 162 0.68 -12.44 -6.26
N ASP A 163 0.95 -11.20 -5.85
CA ASP A 163 0.56 -9.98 -6.57
C ASP A 163 1.08 -9.99 -8.02
N TYR A 164 2.34 -10.39 -8.20
CA TYR A 164 2.97 -10.45 -9.52
C TYR A 164 2.27 -11.44 -10.46
N TYR A 165 1.92 -12.64 -9.99
CA TYR A 165 1.25 -13.66 -10.81
C TYR A 165 -0.22 -13.36 -11.08
N ILE A 166 -0.93 -12.74 -10.12
CA ILE A 166 -2.30 -12.26 -10.34
C ILE A 166 -2.34 -11.15 -11.38
N ARG A 167 -1.33 -10.26 -11.38
CA ARG A 167 -1.20 -9.20 -12.38
C ARG A 167 -0.98 -9.75 -13.79
N THR A 168 -0.31 -10.90 -13.92
CA THR A 168 0.05 -11.54 -15.21
C THR A 168 -0.80 -12.80 -15.45
N PRO A 169 -2.11 -12.73 -15.19
CA PRO A 169 -3.01 -13.81 -14.74
C PRO A 169 -2.54 -15.24 -15.06
N LYS A 170 -1.58 -15.72 -14.27
CA LYS A 170 -1.04 -17.09 -14.39
C LYS A 170 -1.74 -17.99 -13.38
N VAL A 171 -2.72 -18.77 -13.85
CA VAL A 171 -3.62 -19.55 -12.99
C VAL A 171 -2.85 -20.47 -12.03
N TYR A 172 -1.91 -21.26 -12.56
CA TYR A 172 -1.20 -22.26 -11.77
C TYR A 172 -0.28 -21.62 -10.72
N GLU A 173 0.57 -20.69 -11.15
CA GLU A 173 1.52 -20.01 -10.28
C GLU A 173 0.80 -19.19 -9.21
N SER A 174 -0.30 -18.51 -9.57
CA SER A 174 -1.11 -17.76 -8.61
C SER A 174 -1.66 -18.66 -7.50
N ARG A 175 -2.14 -19.87 -7.84
CA ARG A 175 -2.61 -20.86 -6.85
C ARG A 175 -1.48 -21.37 -5.96
N VAL A 176 -0.32 -21.67 -6.54
CA VAL A 176 0.85 -22.12 -5.76
C VAL A 176 1.25 -21.07 -4.72
N PHE A 177 1.34 -19.80 -5.12
CA PHE A 177 1.70 -18.72 -4.19
C PHE A 177 0.57 -18.36 -3.23
N TYR A 178 -0.70 -18.53 -3.63
CA TYR A 178 -1.84 -18.42 -2.72
C TYR A 178 -1.73 -19.42 -1.55
N GLU A 179 -1.52 -20.71 -1.85
CA GLU A 179 -1.38 -21.74 -0.81
C GLU A 179 -0.15 -21.52 0.09
N LYS A 180 0.97 -21.03 -0.48
CA LYS A 180 2.14 -20.62 0.32
C LYS A 180 1.84 -19.43 1.23
N THR A 181 1.06 -18.47 0.73
CA THR A 181 0.63 -17.30 1.52
C THR A 181 -0.28 -17.73 2.67
N LEU A 182 -1.23 -18.64 2.44
CA LEU A 182 -2.08 -19.20 3.49
C LEU A 182 -1.25 -19.93 4.55
N LYS A 183 -0.33 -20.79 4.13
CA LYS A 183 0.54 -21.52 5.06
C LYS A 183 1.36 -20.57 5.94
N SER A 184 1.99 -19.57 5.33
CA SER A 184 2.84 -18.61 6.07
C SER A 184 2.04 -17.69 7.00
N ILE A 185 0.82 -17.28 6.63
CA ILE A 185 -0.01 -16.48 7.53
C ILE A 185 -0.58 -17.30 8.69
N ASP A 186 -1.00 -18.56 8.45
CA ASP A 186 -1.49 -19.44 9.51
C ASP A 186 -0.37 -19.79 10.51
N GLU A 187 0.84 -20.02 10.02
CA GLU A 187 2.03 -20.22 10.87
C GLU A 187 2.33 -18.96 11.70
N LEU A 188 2.26 -17.77 11.09
CA LEU A 188 2.47 -16.50 11.77
C LEU A 188 1.40 -16.25 12.85
N VAL A 189 0.13 -16.57 12.58
CA VAL A 189 -0.95 -16.52 13.58
C VAL A 189 -0.69 -17.49 14.72
N GLY A 190 -0.20 -18.70 14.44
CA GLY A 190 0.19 -19.68 15.46
C GLY A 190 1.34 -19.22 16.37
N LEU A 191 2.26 -18.41 15.85
CA LEU A 191 3.34 -17.81 16.65
C LEU A 191 2.87 -16.65 17.56
N LEU A 192 1.72 -16.05 17.25
CA LEU A 192 1.11 -14.94 18.00
C LEU A 192 0.05 -15.41 19.01
N ALA A 193 -0.24 -16.72 19.06
CA ALA A 193 -1.20 -17.34 19.97
C ALA A 193 -0.61 -17.60 21.36
#